data_AF-A0A842V7W1-F1
#
_entry.id   AF-A0A842V7W1-F1
#
_cell.length_a   1.000
_cell.length_b   1.000
_cell.length_c   1.000
_cell.angle_alpha   90.00
_cell.angle_beta   90.00
_cell.angle_gamma   90.00
#
_symmetry.space_group_name_H-M   'P 1'
#
loop_
_entity.id
_entity.type
_entity.pdbx_description
1 polymer ?
#
loop_
_entity_poly.entity_id
_entity_poly.type
_entity_poly.pdbx_seq_one_letter_code
_entity_poly.pdbx_strand_id
1 'polypeptide(L)'
;MKPDKKDCKIISELDANPKISISSLAKHVRLSQQVTDYRFKRLQQKNVITSCSAIINPAMMGCEQYRLFFQLETLDDKEKSRILRYLNKHPHVYWAAQS
;
A
#
# COMPACT_ATOMS: atom_id res chain seq x y z
N MET A 1 0.10 16.80 1.21
CA MET A 1 1.14 17.12 0.19
C MET A 1 0.65 16.59 -1.13
N LYS A 2 0.74 17.36 -2.21
CA LYS A 2 0.44 16.88 -3.57
C LYS A 2 1.75 16.40 -4.21
N PRO A 3 1.87 15.13 -4.66
CA PRO A 3 3.05 14.65 -5.37
C PRO A 3 3.25 15.42 -6.67
N ASP A 4 4.51 15.74 -7.00
CA ASP A 4 4.87 16.27 -8.32
C ASP A 4 5.15 15.15 -9.33
N LYS A 5 5.46 15.52 -10.59
CA LYS A 5 5.72 14.55 -11.66
C LYS A 5 6.89 13.60 -11.34
N LYS A 6 7.92 14.06 -10.62
CA LYS A 6 9.08 13.24 -10.24
C LYS A 6 8.73 12.31 -9.09
N ASP A 7 7.97 12.79 -8.12
CA ASP A 7 7.43 11.96 -7.03
C ASP A 7 6.53 10.85 -7.58
N CYS A 8 5.63 11.15 -8.52
CA CYS A 8 4.81 10.13 -9.18
C CYS A 8 5.65 9.09 -9.93
N LYS A 9 6.74 9.51 -10.58
CA LYS A 9 7.64 8.57 -11.25
C LYS A 9 8.38 7.67 -10.25
N ILE A 10 8.84 8.23 -9.13
CA ILE A 10 9.43 7.46 -8.03
C ILE A 10 8.46 6.38 -7.54
N ILE A 11 7.20 6.75 -7.32
CA ILE A 11 6.15 5.82 -6.87
C ILE A 11 5.92 4.72 -7.91
N SER A 12 5.81 5.06 -9.20
CA SER A 12 5.61 4.09 -10.27
C SER A 12 6.77 3.08 -10.41
N GLU A 13 8.01 3.52 -10.27
CA GLU A 13 9.18 2.62 -10.33
C GLU A 13 9.22 1.68 -9.12
N LEU A 14 8.83 2.17 -7.94
CA LEU A 14 8.74 1.37 -6.71
C LEU A 14 7.56 0.39 -6.73
N ASP A 15 6.44 0.76 -7.36
CA ASP A 15 5.29 -0.12 -7.56
C ASP A 15 5.65 -1.32 -8.46
N ALA A 16 6.41 -1.05 -9.53
CA ALA A 16 6.92 -2.10 -10.42
C ALA A 16 8.03 -2.96 -9.79
N ASN A 17 8.94 -2.34 -9.02
CA ASN A 17 10.03 -3.04 -8.35
C ASN A 17 10.30 -2.43 -6.96
N PRO A 18 9.64 -2.93 -5.90
CA PRO A 18 9.79 -2.38 -4.56
C PRO A 18 11.19 -2.61 -3.95
N LYS A 19 12.01 -3.48 -4.56
CA LYS A 19 13.40 -3.76 -4.12
C LYS A 19 14.45 -2.97 -4.88
N ILE A 20 14.06 -2.04 -5.77
CA ILE A 20 15.01 -1.21 -6.52
C ILE A 20 15.90 -0.40 -5.57
N SER A 21 17.21 -0.39 -5.82
CA SER A 21 18.13 0.43 -5.04
C SER A 21 17.93 1.92 -5.34
N ILE A 22 18.23 2.77 -4.36
CA ILE A 22 18.07 4.23 -4.52
C ILE A 22 18.94 4.79 -5.66
N SER A 23 20.11 4.19 -5.92
CA SER A 23 21.00 4.58 -7.01
C SER A 23 20.44 4.23 -8.38
N SER A 24 19.84 3.05 -8.54
CA SER A 24 19.17 2.66 -9.79
C SER A 24 17.90 3.46 -10.01
N LEU A 25 17.12 3.68 -8.95
CA LEU A 25 15.92 4.53 -8.99
C LEU A 25 16.27 5.94 -9.46
N ALA A 26 17.34 6.53 -8.92
CA ALA A 26 17.81 7.86 -9.31
C ALA A 26 18.12 7.97 -10.82
N LYS A 27 18.73 6.93 -11.40
CA LYS A 27 18.97 6.85 -12.86
C LYS A 27 17.66 6.83 -13.64
N HIS A 28 16.69 6.00 -13.22
CA HIS A 28 15.39 5.86 -13.90
C HIS A 28 14.59 7.17 -13.86
N VAL A 29 14.59 7.85 -12.72
CA VAL A 29 13.85 9.11 -12.55
C VAL A 29 14.62 10.35 -13.02
N ARG A 30 15.88 10.18 -13.45
CA ARG A 30 16.80 11.24 -13.90
C ARG A 30 16.94 12.34 -12.83
N LEU A 31 17.40 11.95 -11.65
CA LEU A 31 17.75 12.81 -10.52
C LEU A 31 19.07 12.34 -9.90
N SER A 32 19.68 13.17 -9.06
CA SER A 32 20.80 12.70 -8.24
C SER A 32 20.32 11.70 -7.19
N GLN A 33 21.22 10.85 -6.72
CA GLN A 33 20.91 9.87 -5.68
C GLN A 33 20.43 10.53 -4.38
N GLN A 34 21.07 11.64 -3.98
CA GLN A 34 20.70 12.40 -2.77
C GLN A 34 19.29 12.99 -2.87
N VAL A 35 18.92 13.59 -4.01
CA VAL A 35 17.58 14.15 -4.21
C VAL A 35 16.52 13.06 -4.25
N THR A 36 16.83 11.92 -4.88
CA THR A 36 15.93 10.76 -4.91
C THR A 36 15.69 10.20 -3.51
N ASP A 37 16.75 10.03 -2.70
CA ASP A 37 16.67 9.55 -1.31
C ASP A 37 15.83 10.50 -0.44
N TYR A 38 16.08 11.81 -0.53
CA TYR A 38 15.29 12.81 0.18
C TYR A 38 13.81 12.74 -0.18
N ARG A 39 13.48 12.64 -1.47
CA ARG A 39 12.09 12.55 -1.94
C ARG A 39 11.42 11.26 -1.48
N PHE A 40 12.11 10.12 -1.58
CA PHE A 40 11.60 8.84 -1.11
C PHE A 40 11.26 8.89 0.39
N LYS A 41 12.21 9.35 1.23
CA LYS A 41 11.98 9.52 2.67
C LYS A 41 10.85 10.49 2.97
N ARG A 42 10.74 11.59 2.22
CA ARG A 42 9.63 12.55 2.36
C ARG A 42 8.28 11.92 2.03
N LEU A 43 8.21 11.10 0.98
CA LEU A 43 6.99 10.38 0.60
C LEU A 43 6.56 9.38 1.68
N GLN A 44 7.53 8.71 2.32
CA GLN A 44 7.26 7.86 3.48
C GLN A 44 6.77 8.66 4.68
N GLN A 45 7.49 9.74 5.06
CA GLN A 45 7.12 10.61 6.18
C GLN A 45 5.74 11.25 6.03
N LYS A 46 5.32 11.51 4.79
CA LYS A 46 4.00 12.08 4.47
C LYS A 46 2.92 11.01 4.26
N ASN A 47 3.22 9.74 4.56
CA ASN A 47 2.32 8.59 4.38
C ASN A 47 1.75 8.49 2.95
N VAL A 48 2.48 9.00 1.95
CA VAL A 48 2.17 8.78 0.54
C VAL A 48 2.61 7.38 0.13
N ILE A 49 3.78 6.96 0.61
CA ILE A 49 4.24 5.57 0.55
C ILE A 49 4.10 5.01 1.97
N THR A 50 3.17 4.09 2.17
CA THR A 50 2.90 3.47 3.48
C THR A 50 3.70 2.18 3.68
N SER A 51 3.92 1.41 2.63
CA SER A 51 4.74 0.20 2.66
C SER A 51 5.24 -0.16 1.26
N CYS A 52 6.32 -0.93 1.19
CA CYS A 52 6.79 -1.57 -0.04
C CYS A 52 6.76 -3.08 0.22
N SER A 53 5.74 -3.76 -0.31
CA SER A 53 5.47 -5.16 -0.02
C SER A 53 5.55 -5.99 -1.28
N ALA A 54 5.94 -7.26 -1.15
CA ALA A 54 5.92 -8.19 -2.27
C ALA A 54 4.48 -8.64 -2.57
N ILE A 55 4.15 -8.80 -3.85
CA ILE A 55 2.95 -9.52 -4.26
C ILE A 55 3.26 -11.00 -4.09
N ILE A 56 2.61 -11.63 -3.12
CA ILE A 56 2.72 -13.07 -2.85
C ILE A 56 1.61 -13.83 -3.58
N ASN A 57 1.87 -15.09 -3.94
CA ASN A 57 0.84 -15.99 -4.45
C ASN A 57 0.28 -16.84 -3.28
N PRO A 58 -0.93 -16.56 -2.77
CA PRO A 58 -1.48 -17.31 -1.63
C PRO A 58 -1.68 -18.79 -1.94
N ALA A 59 -2.05 -19.14 -3.17
CA ALA A 59 -2.30 -20.52 -3.56
C ALA A 59 -1.05 -21.40 -3.44
N MET A 60 0.13 -20.85 -3.77
CA MET A 60 1.41 -21.57 -3.60
C MET A 60 1.78 -21.81 -2.13
N MET A 61 1.15 -21.10 -1.20
CA MET A 61 1.34 -21.28 0.24
C MET A 61 0.27 -22.19 0.86
N GLY A 62 -0.58 -22.83 0.04
CA GLY A 62 -1.69 -23.64 0.53
C GLY A 62 -2.87 -22.81 1.06
N CYS A 63 -2.92 -21.51 0.75
CA CYS A 63 -4.01 -20.62 1.15
C CYS A 63 -4.97 -20.39 0.00
N GLU A 64 -6.27 -20.57 0.26
CA GLU A 64 -7.33 -20.13 -0.64
C GLU A 64 -7.84 -18.76 -0.21
N GLN A 65 -7.92 -17.83 -1.16
CA GLN A 65 -8.37 -16.47 -0.90
C GLN A 65 -9.82 -16.29 -1.37
N TYR A 66 -10.67 -15.82 -0.46
CA TYR A 66 -12.07 -15.53 -0.73
C TYR A 66 -12.33 -14.03 -0.63
N ARG A 67 -13.22 -13.52 -1.51
CA ARG A 67 -13.74 -12.16 -1.41
C ARG A 67 -15.20 -12.22 -1.03
N LEU A 68 -15.52 -11.66 0.14
CA LEU A 68 -16.87 -11.62 0.67
C LEU A 68 -17.42 -10.20 0.55
N PHE A 69 -18.66 -10.08 0.07
CA PHE A 69 -19.40 -8.83 0.03
C PHE A 69 -20.55 -8.93 1.02
N PHE A 70 -20.62 -7.97 1.95
CA PHE A 70 -21.67 -7.91 2.95
C PHE A 70 -22.62 -6.77 2.62
N GLN A 71 -23.90 -7.09 2.47
CA GLN A 71 -24.98 -6.10 2.51
C GLN A 71 -25.66 -6.23 3.86
N LEU A 72 -25.46 -5.24 4.72
CA LEU A 72 -25.96 -5.24 6.08
C LEU A 72 -27.00 -4.14 6.21
N GLU A 73 -28.24 -4.53 6.54
CA GLU A 73 -29.33 -3.60 6.77
C GLU A 73 -29.31 -3.12 8.22
N THR A 74 -29.78 -1.89 8.44
CA THR A 74 -30.06 -1.38 9.80
C THR A 74 -28.84 -1.37 10.74
N LEU A 75 -27.66 -0.95 10.24
CA LEU A 75 -26.49 -0.71 11.09
C LEU A 75 -26.23 0.76 11.32
N ASP A 76 -26.01 1.13 12.57
CA ASP A 76 -25.47 2.45 12.90
C ASP A 76 -23.94 2.53 12.67
N ASP A 77 -23.38 3.73 12.72
CA ASP A 77 -21.94 3.94 12.45
C ASP A 77 -21.03 3.31 13.52
N LYS A 78 -21.54 3.10 14.74
CA LYS A 78 -20.80 2.47 15.83
C LYS A 78 -20.68 0.96 15.57
N GLU A 79 -21.75 0.33 15.10
CA GLU A 79 -21.78 -1.08 14.73
C GLU A 79 -20.91 -1.36 13.52
N LYS A 80 -20.99 -0.54 12.47
CA LYS A 80 -20.08 -0.62 11.31
C LYS A 80 -18.62 -0.54 11.74
N SER A 81 -18.29 0.45 12.57
CA SER A 81 -16.93 0.63 13.12
C SER A 81 -16.47 -0.56 13.98
N ARG A 82 -17.39 -1.22 14.69
CA ARG A 82 -17.09 -2.42 15.48
C ARG A 82 -16.76 -3.61 14.56
N ILE A 83 -17.56 -3.82 13.52
CA ILE A 83 -17.35 -4.90 12.54
C ILE A 83 -16.03 -4.72 11.81
N LEU A 84 -15.77 -3.54 11.24
CA LEU A 84 -14.51 -3.25 10.54
C LEU A 84 -13.30 -3.46 11.43
N ARG A 85 -13.38 -3.05 12.70
CA ARG A 85 -12.29 -3.24 13.67
C ARG A 85 -12.06 -4.72 14.00
N TYR A 86 -13.12 -5.50 14.11
CA TYR A 86 -13.02 -6.94 14.32
C TYR A 86 -12.36 -7.61 13.11
N LEU A 87 -12.84 -7.32 11.90
CA LEU A 87 -12.28 -7.88 10.66
C LEU A 87 -10.82 -7.50 10.46
N ASN A 88 -10.44 -6.24 10.66
CA ASN A 88 -9.05 -5.78 10.52
C ASN A 88 -8.05 -6.41 11.51
N LYS A 89 -8.53 -7.00 12.60
CA LYS A 89 -7.70 -7.69 13.60
C LYS A 89 -7.71 -9.21 13.44
N HIS A 90 -8.56 -9.74 12.58
CA HIS A 90 -8.72 -11.18 12.44
C HIS A 90 -7.56 -11.76 11.62
N PRO A 91 -6.86 -12.81 12.11
CA PRO A 91 -5.63 -13.30 11.48
C PRO A 91 -5.81 -13.84 10.05
N HIS A 92 -7.02 -14.26 9.70
CA HIS A 92 -7.37 -14.76 8.36
C HIS A 92 -8.01 -13.71 7.45
N VAL A 93 -8.10 -12.46 7.89
CA VAL A 93 -8.60 -11.36 7.06
C VAL A 93 -7.40 -10.56 6.58
N TYR A 94 -7.10 -10.70 5.28
CA TYR A 94 -6.02 -9.95 4.64
C TYR A 94 -6.36 -8.46 4.50
N TRP A 95 -7.63 -8.14 4.22
CA TRP A 95 -8.10 -6.78 4.02
C TRP A 95 -9.61 -6.70 4.20
N ALA A 96 -10.09 -5.62 4.81
CA ALA A 96 -11.50 -5.26 4.89
C ALA A 96 -11.66 -3.76 4.60
N ALA A 97 -12.69 -3.41 3.84
CA ALA A 97 -13.02 -2.04 3.52
C ALA A 97 -14.53 -1.83 3.44
N GLN A 98 -14.93 -0.58 3.54
CA GLN A 98 -16.30 -0.12 3.37
C GLN A 98 -16.32 0.89 2.22
N SER A 99 -17.31 0.75 1.33
CA SER A 99 -17.62 1.70 0.26
C SER A 99 -18.45 2.87 0.76
#